data_AF-A0A2E8I990-F1
#
_entry.id   AF-A0A2E8I990-F1
#
_cell.length_a   1.000
_cell.length_b   1.000
_cell.length_c   1.000
_cell.angle_alpha   90.00
_cell.angle_beta   90.00
_cell.angle_gamma   90.00
#
_symmetry.space_group_name_H-M   'P 1'
#
loop_
_entity.id
_entity.type
_entity.pdbx_description
1 polymer ?
#
loop_
_entity_poly.entity_id
_entity_poly.type
_entity_poly.pdbx_seq_one_letter_code
_entity_poly.pdbx_strand_id
1 'polypeptide(L)'
;MNNLFKLISTFSDEEQKEAVQFLKKKNRRGDAKNILLFKMICQGKTKELPQTLYKKMNRNAYHALSKRLRDSLLEFIASKSFAKESSEESDTLKLLLSSRILFEKKLFKLGWKTLSKAEELAFEFELHTALHEIYDTQLQYAAILPEINLNSILDNSDRNLRMLNTTLKFKQAYATLKRKLRAGTTNKNIALKEVLDYFNIIPNQDFTYKSLFQFMDLLCDTAEAESNYYDISPLMQEAFRHVNTKKTSNKHSYYHLQILYLMASNSFRNKNFQKTLDFLDELDSILSKRYLYQFRNQTLILRSLTLNYSGNPLAAIELCENIKSNEPQVQLLLTTLYFHQNRYKDAYQIYKKFQHSDHYYERHQGLTWVVKKEIIGFLLLIELDKLDLVLQKQKSLHKRFYNRLKALGEERVLTFIKLASIYYTNPKHVQSDTFTKEVDRSFEWVGLEREDLFAISFYAWLKSKMINQNLYKVTLDLINPTNHSL
;
A
#
# COMPACT_ATOMS: atom_id res chain seq x y z
N MET A 1 -19.77 -6.35 -21.76
CA MET A 1 -19.60 -7.66 -21.07
C MET A 1 -18.32 -7.76 -20.25
N ASN A 2 -17.27 -6.96 -20.49
CA ASN A 2 -15.98 -7.05 -19.80
C ASN A 2 -16.04 -6.64 -18.29
N ASN A 3 -16.90 -5.69 -17.92
CA ASN A 3 -16.90 -5.13 -16.55
C ASN A 3 -17.38 -6.11 -15.47
N LEU A 4 -18.27 -7.06 -15.80
CA LEU A 4 -18.73 -8.06 -14.83
C LEU A 4 -17.60 -9.03 -14.45
N PHE A 5 -16.82 -9.49 -15.43
CA PHE A 5 -15.67 -10.36 -15.18
C PHE A 5 -14.59 -9.63 -14.38
N LYS A 6 -14.31 -8.39 -14.75
CA LYS A 6 -13.38 -7.53 -14.00
C LYS A 6 -13.84 -7.38 -12.55
N LEU A 7 -15.11 -7.07 -12.32
CA LEU A 7 -15.67 -6.94 -10.97
C LEU A 7 -15.54 -8.22 -10.16
N ILE A 8 -15.93 -9.37 -10.72
CA ILE A 8 -15.85 -10.65 -10.00
C ILE A 8 -14.39 -11.01 -9.70
N SER A 9 -13.45 -10.67 -10.59
CA SER A 9 -12.03 -10.94 -10.37
C SER A 9 -11.39 -10.12 -9.25
N THR A 10 -12.06 -9.08 -8.72
CA THR A 10 -11.55 -8.33 -7.55
C THR A 10 -11.96 -8.96 -6.22
N PHE A 11 -12.81 -9.99 -6.22
CA PHE A 11 -13.31 -10.58 -4.98
C PHE A 11 -12.37 -11.67 -4.48
N SER A 12 -11.97 -11.57 -3.21
CA SER A 12 -11.34 -12.66 -2.45
C SER A 12 -12.26 -13.88 -2.32
N ASP A 13 -11.70 -15.04 -1.96
CA ASP A 13 -12.49 -16.28 -1.77
C ASP A 13 -13.57 -16.12 -0.68
N GLU A 14 -13.29 -15.32 0.35
CA GLU A 14 -14.26 -14.98 1.39
C GLU A 14 -15.38 -14.10 0.83
N GLU A 15 -15.04 -13.06 0.07
CA GLU A 15 -16.02 -12.19 -0.62
C GLU A 15 -16.89 -12.95 -1.61
N GLN A 16 -16.34 -13.94 -2.31
CA GLN A 16 -17.12 -14.78 -3.21
C GLN A 16 -18.17 -15.59 -2.44
N LYS A 17 -17.83 -16.13 -1.26
CA LYS A 17 -18.78 -16.86 -0.41
C LYS A 17 -19.89 -15.95 0.10
N GLU A 18 -19.54 -14.76 0.59
CA GLU A 18 -20.49 -13.76 1.07
C GLU A 18 -21.40 -13.26 -0.05
N ALA A 19 -20.85 -12.98 -1.24
CA ALA A 19 -21.62 -12.56 -2.41
C ALA A 19 -22.67 -13.60 -2.81
N VAL A 20 -22.32 -14.90 -2.74
CA VAL A 20 -23.28 -15.98 -2.98
C VAL A 20 -24.41 -15.97 -1.93
N GLN A 21 -24.10 -15.75 -0.65
CA GLN A 21 -25.12 -15.64 0.39
C GLN A 21 -26.04 -14.42 0.18
N PHE A 22 -25.46 -13.27 -0.17
CA PHE A 22 -26.21 -12.07 -0.51
C PHE A 22 -27.17 -12.31 -1.69
N LEU A 23 -26.68 -12.90 -2.78
CA LEU A 23 -27.49 -13.24 -3.93
C LEU A 23 -28.60 -14.24 -3.57
N LYS A 24 -28.32 -15.23 -2.71
CA LYS A 24 -29.34 -16.17 -2.21
C LYS A 24 -30.46 -15.45 -1.44
N LYS A 25 -30.12 -14.52 -0.54
CA LYS A 25 -31.10 -13.73 0.23
C LYS A 25 -31.97 -12.87 -0.68
N LYS A 26 -31.38 -12.27 -1.71
CA LYS A 26 -32.09 -11.40 -2.67
C LYS A 26 -32.97 -12.18 -3.66
N ASN A 27 -32.58 -13.40 -4.00
CA ASN A 27 -33.32 -14.24 -4.93
C ASN A 27 -34.53 -14.88 -4.25
N ARG A 28 -35.73 -14.68 -4.82
CA ARG A 28 -36.96 -15.34 -4.34
C ARG A 28 -37.04 -16.84 -4.67
N ARG A 29 -36.19 -17.36 -5.57
CA ARG A 29 -36.17 -18.77 -6.01
C ARG A 29 -34.79 -19.38 -5.74
N GLY A 30 -34.76 -20.64 -5.30
CA GLY A 30 -33.54 -21.36 -4.95
C GLY A 30 -32.62 -21.66 -6.15
N ASP A 31 -33.19 -21.91 -7.34
CA ASP A 31 -32.42 -22.15 -8.57
C ASP A 31 -32.29 -20.88 -9.42
N ALA A 32 -31.36 -20.01 -9.03
CA ALA A 32 -31.17 -18.72 -9.65
C ALA A 32 -29.94 -18.71 -10.56
N LYS A 33 -30.17 -18.58 -11.87
CA LYS A 33 -29.13 -18.52 -12.92
C LYS A 33 -28.07 -17.44 -12.70
N ASN A 34 -28.34 -16.41 -11.90
CA ASN A 34 -27.35 -15.39 -11.53
C ASN A 34 -26.25 -15.95 -10.62
N ILE A 35 -26.60 -16.82 -9.66
CA ILE A 35 -25.61 -17.50 -8.79
C ILE A 35 -24.77 -18.47 -9.62
N LEU A 36 -25.40 -19.20 -10.54
CA LEU A 36 -24.69 -20.11 -11.44
C LEU A 36 -23.70 -19.35 -12.32
N LEU A 37 -24.14 -18.26 -12.96
CA LEU A 37 -23.26 -17.39 -13.75
C LEU A 37 -22.10 -16.85 -12.89
N PHE A 38 -22.37 -16.36 -11.68
CA PHE A 38 -21.33 -15.86 -10.76
C PHE A 38 -20.26 -16.92 -10.47
N LYS A 39 -20.68 -18.14 -10.06
CA LYS A 39 -19.77 -19.25 -9.79
C LYS A 39 -18.95 -19.67 -11.01
N MET A 40 -19.58 -19.71 -12.18
CA MET A 40 -18.87 -20.04 -13.43
C MET A 40 -17.79 -19.01 -13.75
N ILE A 41 -18.06 -17.72 -13.54
CA ILE A 41 -17.07 -16.66 -13.75
C ILE A 41 -15.93 -16.75 -12.72
N CYS A 42 -16.23 -17.04 -11.44
CA CYS A 42 -15.20 -17.24 -10.41
C CYS A 42 -14.26 -18.40 -10.77
N GLN A 43 -14.77 -19.45 -11.42
CA GLN A 43 -13.99 -20.58 -11.94
C GLN A 43 -13.22 -20.27 -13.24
N GLY A 44 -13.22 -19.02 -13.70
CA GLY A 44 -12.50 -18.62 -14.92
C GLY A 44 -13.20 -18.99 -16.23
N LYS A 45 -14.48 -19.42 -16.21
CA LYS A 45 -15.21 -19.73 -17.44
C LYS A 45 -15.61 -18.45 -18.18
N THR A 46 -15.19 -18.33 -19.43
CA THR A 46 -15.42 -17.12 -20.26
C THR A 46 -16.14 -17.38 -21.58
N LYS A 47 -16.18 -18.63 -22.03
CA LYS A 47 -16.78 -19.04 -23.31
C LYS A 47 -18.11 -19.76 -23.10
N GLU A 48 -18.99 -19.68 -24.09
CA GLU A 48 -20.24 -20.45 -24.20
C GLU A 48 -21.23 -20.31 -23.03
N LEU A 49 -21.06 -19.30 -22.17
CA LEU A 49 -21.90 -19.06 -21.00
C LEU A 49 -23.41 -18.97 -21.32
N PRO A 50 -23.88 -18.33 -22.41
CA PRO A 50 -25.29 -18.35 -22.77
C PRO A 50 -25.80 -19.78 -23.05
N GLN A 51 -25.01 -20.58 -23.77
CA GLN A 51 -25.35 -21.96 -24.10
C GLN A 51 -25.43 -22.82 -22.84
N THR A 52 -24.47 -22.70 -21.93
CA THR A 52 -24.46 -23.45 -20.66
C THR A 52 -25.62 -23.07 -19.74
N LEU A 53 -25.96 -21.77 -19.65
CA LEU A 53 -27.00 -21.28 -18.73
C LEU A 53 -28.44 -21.50 -19.21
N TYR A 54 -28.65 -21.48 -20.53
CA TYR A 54 -29.98 -21.52 -21.12
C TYR A 54 -30.24 -22.76 -21.98
N LYS A 55 -29.25 -23.66 -22.13
CA LYS A 55 -29.28 -24.80 -23.06
C LYS A 55 -29.47 -24.40 -24.54
N LYS A 56 -29.36 -23.10 -24.84
CA LYS A 56 -29.45 -22.50 -26.17
C LYS A 56 -28.67 -21.18 -26.18
N MET A 57 -28.26 -20.71 -27.35
CA MET A 57 -27.49 -19.47 -27.51
C MET A 57 -28.37 -18.21 -27.32
N ASN A 58 -28.98 -18.05 -26.16
CA ASN A 58 -29.85 -16.94 -25.84
C ASN A 58 -29.04 -15.73 -25.31
N ARG A 59 -28.41 -15.02 -26.23
CA ARG A 59 -27.57 -13.85 -25.91
C ARG A 59 -28.35 -12.75 -25.19
N ASN A 60 -29.59 -12.49 -25.58
CA ASN A 60 -30.42 -11.43 -24.97
C ASN A 60 -30.72 -11.72 -23.49
N ALA A 61 -31.16 -12.93 -23.17
CA ALA A 61 -31.40 -13.33 -21.78
C ALA A 61 -30.11 -13.30 -20.95
N TYR A 62 -29.00 -13.73 -21.54
CA TYR A 62 -27.68 -13.69 -20.92
C TYR A 62 -27.21 -12.25 -20.62
N HIS A 63 -27.42 -11.31 -21.55
CA HIS A 63 -27.10 -9.90 -21.33
C HIS A 63 -27.91 -9.29 -20.19
N ALA A 64 -29.22 -9.54 -20.16
CA ALA A 64 -30.10 -9.09 -19.08
C ALA A 64 -29.72 -9.73 -17.74
N LEU A 65 -29.35 -11.01 -17.72
CA LEU A 65 -28.84 -11.69 -16.52
C LEU A 65 -27.52 -11.08 -16.05
N SER A 66 -26.60 -10.82 -16.96
CA SER A 66 -25.29 -10.23 -16.66
C SER A 66 -25.43 -8.82 -16.08
N LYS A 67 -26.35 -8.01 -16.63
CA LYS A 67 -26.67 -6.68 -16.08
C LYS A 67 -27.23 -6.80 -14.67
N ARG A 68 -28.27 -7.61 -14.45
CA ARG A 68 -28.88 -7.81 -13.12
C ARG A 68 -27.91 -8.38 -12.08
N LEU A 69 -27.05 -9.31 -12.49
CA LEU A 69 -25.99 -9.85 -11.63
C LEU A 69 -25.02 -8.72 -11.26
N ARG A 70 -24.52 -7.95 -12.22
CA ARG A 70 -23.64 -6.81 -11.96
C ARG A 70 -24.29 -5.82 -10.98
N ASP A 71 -25.53 -5.43 -11.22
CA ASP A 71 -26.23 -4.45 -10.38
C ASP A 71 -26.44 -5.00 -8.95
N SER A 72 -26.72 -6.31 -8.81
CA SER A 72 -26.81 -6.96 -7.50
C SER A 72 -25.45 -7.09 -6.80
N LEU A 73 -24.35 -7.27 -7.55
CA LEU A 73 -23.01 -7.28 -7.00
C LEU A 73 -22.55 -5.88 -6.57
N LEU A 74 -22.98 -4.81 -7.27
CA LEU A 74 -22.76 -3.43 -6.83
C LEU A 74 -23.46 -3.15 -5.50
N GLU A 75 -24.69 -3.62 -5.35
CA GLU A 75 -25.42 -3.53 -4.08
C GLU A 75 -24.77 -4.38 -2.97
N PHE A 76 -24.25 -5.55 -3.30
CA PHE A 76 -23.45 -6.35 -2.36
C PHE A 76 -22.22 -5.57 -1.88
N ILE A 77 -21.46 -4.97 -2.81
CA ILE A 77 -20.28 -4.16 -2.46
C ILE A 77 -20.67 -2.98 -1.59
N ALA A 78 -21.74 -2.26 -1.94
CA ALA A 78 -22.23 -1.14 -1.14
C ALA A 78 -22.63 -1.60 0.27
N SER A 79 -23.45 -2.66 0.38
CA SER A 79 -23.87 -3.19 1.68
C SER A 79 -22.72 -3.73 2.53
N LYS A 80 -21.67 -4.27 1.90
CA LYS A 80 -20.44 -4.67 2.60
C LYS A 80 -19.58 -3.46 3.01
N SER A 81 -19.50 -2.44 2.16
CA SER A 81 -18.82 -1.18 2.49
C SER A 81 -19.49 -0.53 3.68
N PHE A 82 -20.82 -0.41 3.72
CA PHE A 82 -21.56 0.09 4.89
C PHE A 82 -21.51 -0.80 6.13
N ALA A 83 -21.17 -2.09 5.99
CA ALA A 83 -20.96 -3.00 7.12
C ALA A 83 -19.50 -2.99 7.63
N LYS A 84 -18.55 -2.46 6.85
CA LYS A 84 -17.11 -2.35 7.19
C LYS A 84 -16.67 -0.90 7.46
N GLU A 85 -17.25 0.08 6.79
CA GLU A 85 -17.21 1.51 7.15
C GLU A 85 -18.03 1.66 8.42
N SER A 86 -17.42 2.35 9.39
CA SER A 86 -17.81 2.36 10.80
C SER A 86 -19.32 2.42 10.96
N SER A 87 -19.91 1.47 11.71
CA SER A 87 -21.31 1.52 12.16
C SER A 87 -21.75 2.92 12.58
N GLU A 88 -20.81 3.70 13.10
CA GLU A 88 -20.92 5.05 13.59
C GLU A 88 -21.27 6.07 12.50
N GLU A 89 -20.74 5.97 11.28
CA GLU A 89 -21.16 6.82 10.15
C GLU A 89 -22.58 6.47 9.69
N SER A 90 -22.88 5.17 9.59
CA SER A 90 -24.24 4.71 9.27
C SER A 90 -25.27 5.20 10.30
N ASP A 91 -24.95 5.09 11.58
CA ASP A 91 -25.81 5.49 12.68
C ASP A 91 -25.95 7.02 12.76
N THR A 92 -24.88 7.76 12.49
CA THR A 92 -24.92 9.22 12.33
C THR A 92 -25.91 9.64 11.23
N LEU A 93 -25.81 9.02 10.04
CA LEU A 93 -26.69 9.34 8.91
C LEU A 93 -28.15 8.95 9.18
N LYS A 94 -28.40 7.85 9.89
CA LYS A 94 -29.76 7.46 10.32
C LYS A 94 -30.36 8.48 11.28
N LEU A 95 -29.57 8.96 12.26
CA LEU A 95 -30.01 9.98 13.20
C LEU A 95 -30.31 11.31 12.49
N LEU A 96 -29.42 11.74 11.59
CA LEU A 96 -29.64 12.91 10.75
C LEU A 96 -30.93 12.80 9.94
N LEU A 97 -31.14 11.69 9.22
CA LEU A 97 -32.36 11.48 8.44
C LEU A 97 -33.61 11.48 9.33
N SER A 98 -33.55 10.79 10.48
CA SER A 98 -34.65 10.74 11.44
C SER A 98 -35.01 12.13 11.97
N SER A 99 -34.01 12.96 12.25
CA SER A 99 -34.22 14.34 12.71
C SER A 99 -34.94 15.19 11.66
N ARG A 100 -34.54 15.10 10.39
CA ARG A 100 -35.19 15.81 9.27
C ARG A 100 -36.66 15.41 9.13
N ILE A 101 -36.97 14.12 9.19
CA ILE A 101 -38.36 13.61 9.17
C ILE A 101 -39.17 14.14 10.38
N LEU A 102 -38.56 14.22 11.56
CA LEU A 102 -39.23 14.74 12.76
C LEU A 102 -39.53 16.24 12.63
N PHE A 103 -38.61 17.02 12.05
CA PHE A 103 -38.83 18.43 11.77
C PHE A 103 -39.95 18.67 10.74
N GLU A 104 -40.00 17.88 9.66
CA GLU A 104 -41.10 17.91 8.68
C GLU A 104 -42.45 17.64 9.33
N LYS A 105 -42.48 16.74 10.32
CA LYS A 105 -43.67 16.43 11.13
C LYS A 105 -43.96 17.46 12.24
N LYS A 106 -43.24 18.59 12.27
CA LYS A 106 -43.34 19.66 13.27
C LYS A 106 -43.04 19.20 14.71
N LEU A 107 -42.36 18.07 14.89
CA LEU A 107 -41.91 17.55 16.18
C LEU A 107 -40.55 18.17 16.57
N PHE A 108 -40.47 19.51 16.62
CA PHE A 108 -39.22 20.26 16.64
C PHE A 108 -38.27 19.89 17.80
N LYS A 109 -38.78 19.79 19.03
CA LYS A 109 -37.94 19.41 20.19
C LYS A 109 -37.33 18.02 20.06
N LEU A 110 -38.11 17.05 19.56
CA LEU A 110 -37.64 15.68 19.35
C LEU A 110 -36.68 15.59 18.16
N GLY A 111 -36.96 16.34 17.09
CA GLY A 111 -36.06 16.50 15.94
C GLY A 111 -34.70 17.06 16.38
N TRP A 112 -34.70 18.14 17.15
CA TRP A 112 -33.48 18.76 17.67
C TRP A 112 -32.67 17.82 18.56
N LYS A 113 -33.32 17.16 19.53
CA LYS A 113 -32.66 16.17 20.39
C LYS A 113 -32.04 15.01 19.58
N THR A 114 -32.68 14.60 18.50
CA THR A 114 -32.17 13.55 17.60
C THR A 114 -31.00 14.06 16.78
N LEU A 115 -31.06 15.30 16.30
CA LEU A 115 -29.99 15.95 15.54
C LEU A 115 -28.74 16.20 16.41
N SER A 116 -28.90 16.64 17.67
CA SER A 116 -27.78 16.81 18.61
C SER A 116 -27.05 15.50 18.88
N LYS A 117 -27.77 14.37 18.97
CA LYS A 117 -27.12 13.05 19.06
C LYS A 117 -26.32 12.69 17.80
N ALA A 118 -26.83 13.07 16.63
CA ALA A 118 -26.08 12.91 15.38
C ALA A 118 -24.82 13.78 15.40
N GLU A 119 -24.91 15.03 15.89
CA GLU A 119 -23.78 15.94 16.03
C GLU A 119 -22.71 15.37 16.96
N GLU A 120 -23.09 14.93 18.16
CA GLU A 120 -22.18 14.33 19.14
C GLU A 120 -21.40 13.17 18.53
N LEU A 121 -22.11 12.25 17.85
CA LEU A 121 -21.50 11.10 17.20
C LEU A 121 -20.60 11.50 16.03
N ALA A 122 -21.06 12.41 15.16
CA ALA A 122 -20.30 12.89 14.02
C ALA A 122 -19.03 13.66 14.44
N PHE A 123 -19.13 14.45 15.50
CA PHE A 123 -18.01 15.17 16.11
C PHE A 123 -17.00 14.20 16.70
N GLU A 124 -17.48 13.22 17.46
CA GLU A 124 -16.66 12.17 18.06
C GLU A 124 -15.84 11.39 17.02
N PHE A 125 -16.40 11.13 15.84
CA PHE A 125 -15.73 10.37 14.77
C PHE A 125 -15.13 11.22 13.65
N GLU A 126 -15.04 12.56 13.82
CA GLU A 126 -14.52 13.50 12.82
C GLU A 126 -15.20 13.35 11.43
N LEU A 127 -16.51 13.09 11.42
CA LEU A 127 -17.30 12.91 10.20
C LEU A 127 -17.68 14.27 9.61
N HIS A 128 -16.68 15.04 9.15
CA HIS A 128 -16.84 16.44 8.73
C HIS A 128 -17.92 16.67 7.66
N THR A 129 -18.14 15.71 6.74
CA THR A 129 -19.23 15.80 5.76
C THR A 129 -20.59 15.66 6.44
N ALA A 130 -20.76 14.70 7.35
CA ALA A 130 -22.00 14.52 8.09
C ALA A 130 -22.26 15.71 9.03
N LEU A 131 -21.22 16.21 9.71
CA LEU A 131 -21.29 17.44 10.51
C LEU A 131 -21.74 18.64 9.68
N HIS A 132 -21.28 18.76 8.44
CA HIS A 132 -21.70 19.86 7.56
C HIS A 132 -23.21 19.80 7.29
N GLU A 133 -23.73 18.62 6.95
CA GLU A 133 -25.17 18.39 6.75
C GLU A 133 -25.99 18.58 8.04
N ILE A 134 -25.41 18.22 9.19
CA ILE A 134 -26.00 18.44 10.51
C ILE A 134 -26.10 19.94 10.81
N TYR A 135 -25.02 20.70 10.61
CA TYR A 135 -25.01 22.14 10.81
C TYR A 135 -25.94 22.88 9.86
N ASP A 136 -26.00 22.48 8.59
CA ASP A 136 -26.97 23.00 7.62
C ASP A 136 -28.41 22.77 8.11
N THR A 137 -28.70 21.56 8.60
CA THR A 137 -30.01 21.24 9.20
C THR A 137 -30.26 22.07 10.47
N GLN A 138 -29.26 22.27 11.33
CA GLN A 138 -29.40 23.11 12.52
C GLN A 138 -29.73 24.56 12.14
N LEU A 139 -29.02 25.15 11.18
CA LEU A 139 -29.26 26.51 10.70
C LEU A 139 -30.66 26.68 10.10
N GLN A 140 -31.16 25.68 9.36
CA GLN A 140 -32.50 25.68 8.80
C GLN A 140 -33.60 25.80 9.88
N TYR A 141 -33.39 25.20 11.06
CA TYR A 141 -34.40 25.12 12.11
C TYR A 141 -34.09 25.98 13.36
N ALA A 142 -32.92 26.61 13.43
CA ALA A 142 -32.47 27.35 14.61
C ALA A 142 -33.43 28.48 15.03
N ALA A 143 -34.03 29.17 14.07
CA ALA A 143 -34.97 30.27 14.35
C ALA A 143 -36.30 29.80 14.98
N ILE A 144 -36.65 28.51 14.89
CA ILE A 144 -37.91 27.96 15.40
C ILE A 144 -37.84 27.71 16.91
N LEU A 145 -36.64 27.49 17.46
CA LEU A 145 -36.41 27.16 18.87
C LEU A 145 -35.56 28.28 19.52
N PRO A 146 -36.19 29.28 20.18
CA PRO A 146 -35.50 30.44 20.73
C PRO A 146 -34.42 30.11 21.78
N GLU A 147 -34.51 28.93 22.41
CA GLU A 147 -33.53 28.42 23.37
C GLU A 147 -32.18 28.04 22.74
N ILE A 148 -32.10 27.97 21.41
CA ILE A 148 -30.90 27.53 20.70
C ILE A 148 -29.93 28.69 20.50
N ASN A 149 -28.66 28.45 20.85
CA ASN A 149 -27.59 29.41 20.65
C ASN A 149 -27.12 29.41 19.17
N LEU A 150 -27.67 30.31 18.37
CA LEU A 150 -27.31 30.47 16.95
C LEU A 150 -25.81 30.75 16.74
N ASN A 151 -25.19 31.57 17.59
CA ASN A 151 -23.77 31.92 17.46
C ASN A 151 -22.87 30.68 17.60
N SER A 152 -23.23 29.75 18.49
CA SER A 152 -22.50 28.49 18.62
C SER A 152 -22.59 27.64 17.35
N ILE A 153 -23.74 27.62 16.68
CA ILE A 153 -23.94 26.86 15.44
C ILE A 153 -23.11 27.48 14.32
N LEU A 154 -23.13 28.81 14.19
CA LEU A 154 -22.33 29.55 13.21
C LEU A 154 -20.83 29.23 13.40
N ASP A 155 -20.31 29.40 14.61
CA ASP A 155 -18.89 29.12 14.92
C ASP A 155 -18.50 27.67 14.60
N ASN A 156 -19.33 26.69 14.99
CA ASN A 156 -19.05 25.28 14.77
C ASN A 156 -19.12 24.92 13.27
N SER A 157 -20.10 25.49 12.54
CA SER A 157 -20.26 25.29 11.11
C SER A 157 -19.07 25.82 10.32
N ASP A 158 -18.54 27.00 10.68
CA ASP A 158 -17.37 27.60 10.06
C ASP A 158 -16.08 26.83 10.34
N ARG A 159 -15.91 26.32 11.57
CA ARG A 159 -14.78 25.43 11.91
C ARG A 159 -14.86 24.15 11.09
N ASN A 160 -16.02 23.52 11.01
CA ASN A 160 -16.18 22.29 10.25
C ASN A 160 -15.98 22.50 8.74
N LEU A 161 -16.44 23.62 8.18
CA LEU A 161 -16.23 23.96 6.78
C LEU A 161 -14.73 24.10 6.44
N ARG A 162 -13.93 24.69 7.33
CA ARG A 162 -12.46 24.74 7.19
C ARG A 162 -11.83 23.36 7.16
N MET A 163 -12.28 22.43 8.00
CA MET A 163 -11.81 21.03 8.01
C MET A 163 -12.20 20.28 6.73
N LEU A 164 -13.44 20.46 6.27
CA LEU A 164 -13.95 19.85 5.04
C LEU A 164 -13.16 20.33 3.81
N ASN A 165 -12.90 21.64 3.73
CA ASN A 165 -12.08 22.24 2.67
C ASN A 165 -10.64 21.73 2.70
N THR A 166 -10.04 21.61 3.89
CA THR A 166 -8.70 21.03 4.05
C THR A 166 -8.66 19.58 3.53
N THR A 167 -9.64 18.76 3.92
CA THR A 167 -9.77 17.37 3.45
C THR A 167 -9.93 17.29 1.93
N LEU A 168 -10.70 18.20 1.34
CA LEU A 168 -10.88 18.27 -0.11
C LEU A 168 -9.58 18.66 -0.83
N LYS A 169 -8.86 19.68 -0.33
CA LYS A 169 -7.57 20.11 -0.86
C LYS A 169 -6.56 18.96 -0.89
N PHE A 170 -6.49 18.16 0.18
CA PHE A 170 -5.65 16.96 0.19
C PHE A 170 -6.00 15.96 -0.91
N LYS A 171 -7.29 15.66 -1.10
CA LYS A 171 -7.74 14.78 -2.17
C LYS A 171 -7.40 15.34 -3.55
N GLN A 172 -7.55 16.64 -3.74
CA GLN A 172 -7.20 17.33 -5.00
C GLN A 172 -5.69 17.31 -5.26
N ALA A 173 -4.87 17.59 -4.24
CA ALA A 173 -3.42 17.51 -4.30
C ALA A 173 -2.95 16.10 -4.65
N TYR A 174 -3.47 15.09 -3.96
CA TYR A 174 -3.17 13.69 -4.23
C TYR A 174 -3.52 13.28 -5.67
N ALA A 175 -4.73 13.59 -6.13
CA ALA A 175 -5.15 13.29 -7.49
C ALA A 175 -4.30 14.02 -8.54
N THR A 176 -3.96 15.28 -8.28
CA THR A 176 -3.13 16.11 -9.17
C THR A 176 -1.71 15.57 -9.25
N LEU A 177 -1.09 15.24 -8.11
CA LEU A 177 0.24 14.67 -8.05
C LEU A 177 0.27 13.33 -8.76
N LYS A 178 -0.62 12.39 -8.44
CA LYS A 178 -0.69 11.09 -9.13
C LYS A 178 -0.81 11.22 -10.64
N ARG A 179 -1.57 12.21 -11.12
CA ARG A 179 -1.67 12.47 -12.56
C ARG A 179 -0.35 12.99 -13.14
N LYS A 180 0.33 13.93 -12.47
CA LYS A 180 1.66 14.41 -12.87
C LYS A 180 2.67 13.25 -12.91
N LEU A 181 2.75 12.45 -11.85
CA LEU A 181 3.67 11.31 -11.76
C LEU A 181 3.45 10.28 -12.88
N ARG A 182 2.19 9.99 -13.23
CA ARG A 182 1.85 9.10 -14.35
C ARG A 182 2.17 9.66 -15.73
N ALA A 183 2.18 10.99 -15.87
CA ALA A 183 2.51 11.67 -17.12
C ALA A 183 4.02 11.72 -17.40
N GLY A 184 4.85 11.13 -16.53
CA GLY A 184 6.30 11.04 -16.75
C GLY A 184 7.05 12.32 -16.37
N THR A 185 6.57 13.09 -15.38
CA THR A 185 7.29 14.26 -14.88
C THR A 185 8.72 13.88 -14.45
N THR A 186 9.71 14.58 -15.00
CA THR A 186 11.14 14.28 -14.84
C THR A 186 11.65 14.47 -13.41
N ASN A 187 11.08 15.42 -12.66
CA ASN A 187 11.41 15.65 -11.24
C ASN A 187 10.12 15.67 -10.40
N LYS A 188 9.89 14.58 -9.68
CA LYS A 188 8.70 14.31 -8.87
C LYS A 188 8.73 15.12 -7.57
N ASN A 189 9.90 15.41 -7.00
CA ASN A 189 10.04 16.32 -5.86
C ASN A 189 9.60 17.76 -6.19
N ILE A 190 9.97 18.28 -7.36
CA ILE A 190 9.48 19.58 -7.85
C ILE A 190 7.96 19.52 -8.03
N ALA A 191 7.44 18.46 -8.66
CA ALA A 191 6.00 18.29 -8.85
C ALA A 191 5.22 18.26 -7.53
N LEU A 192 5.77 17.61 -6.50
CA LEU A 192 5.23 17.59 -5.15
C LEU A 192 5.19 19.00 -4.56
N LYS A 193 6.32 19.73 -4.60
CA LYS A 193 6.39 21.10 -4.08
C LYS A 193 5.37 22.02 -4.77
N GLU A 194 5.33 22.01 -6.10
CA GLU A 194 4.34 22.78 -6.88
C GLU A 194 2.90 22.45 -6.49
N VAL A 195 2.60 21.17 -6.24
CA VAL A 195 1.25 20.75 -5.85
C VAL A 195 0.92 21.22 -4.43
N LEU A 196 1.84 21.09 -3.48
CA LEU A 196 1.65 21.57 -2.12
C LEU A 196 1.44 23.09 -2.10
N ASP A 197 2.26 23.83 -2.84
CA ASP A 197 2.17 25.29 -2.98
C ASP A 197 0.83 25.71 -3.62
N TYR A 198 0.44 25.07 -4.73
CA TYR A 198 -0.81 25.38 -5.44
C TYR A 198 -2.06 25.19 -4.57
N PHE A 199 -2.10 24.14 -3.75
CA PHE A 199 -3.23 23.89 -2.85
C PHE A 199 -3.09 24.56 -1.48
N ASN A 200 -1.97 25.26 -1.22
CA ASN A 200 -1.61 25.85 0.06
C ASN A 200 -1.71 24.82 1.21
N ILE A 201 -1.01 23.70 1.04
CA ILE A 201 -0.96 22.61 2.03
C ILE A 201 0.31 22.76 2.84
N ILE A 202 0.15 23.25 4.07
CA ILE A 202 1.23 23.40 5.04
C ILE A 202 0.80 22.66 6.32
N PRO A 203 1.59 21.68 6.81
CA PRO A 203 1.27 20.98 8.06
C PRO A 203 1.14 22.00 9.19
N ASN A 204 0.09 21.85 10.00
CA ASN A 204 -0.17 22.74 11.12
C ASN A 204 -0.92 22.00 12.24
N GLN A 205 -1.10 22.69 13.38
CA GLN A 205 -1.74 22.12 14.57
C GLN A 205 -3.22 21.75 14.39
N ASP A 206 -3.92 22.38 13.45
CA ASP A 206 -5.35 22.15 13.21
C ASP A 206 -5.59 20.87 12.39
N PHE A 207 -4.58 20.33 11.71
CA PHE A 207 -4.74 19.09 10.95
C PHE A 207 -5.08 17.92 11.87
N THR A 208 -6.07 17.11 11.50
CA THR A 208 -6.40 15.88 12.24
C THR A 208 -5.32 14.80 12.01
N TYR A 209 -5.34 13.72 12.79
CA TYR A 209 -4.48 12.56 12.55
C TYR A 209 -4.62 12.04 11.11
N LYS A 210 -5.85 12.04 10.56
CA LYS A 210 -6.13 11.62 9.20
C LYS A 210 -5.48 12.55 8.17
N SER A 211 -5.58 13.87 8.37
CA SER A 211 -4.96 14.85 7.47
C SER A 211 -3.43 14.79 7.51
N LEU A 212 -2.84 14.64 8.70
CA LEU A 212 -1.39 14.46 8.85
C LEU A 212 -0.91 13.16 8.19
N PHE A 213 -1.64 12.06 8.39
CA PHE A 213 -1.37 10.80 7.69
C PHE A 213 -1.42 10.98 6.16
N GLN A 214 -2.47 11.60 5.62
CA GLN A 214 -2.61 11.81 4.17
C GLN A 214 -1.50 12.69 3.59
N PHE A 215 -1.05 13.70 4.34
CA PHE A 215 0.10 14.51 3.98
C PHE A 215 1.37 13.64 3.91
N MET A 216 1.67 12.88 4.96
CA MET A 216 2.87 12.04 5.04
C MET A 216 2.86 10.91 4.00
N ASP A 217 1.71 10.30 3.75
CA ASP A 217 1.51 9.28 2.72
C ASP A 217 1.82 9.84 1.31
N LEU A 218 1.38 11.07 1.02
CA LEU A 218 1.71 11.78 -0.23
C LEU A 218 3.22 12.01 -0.40
N LEU A 219 3.92 12.38 0.68
CA LEU A 219 5.38 12.53 0.67
C LEU A 219 6.05 11.19 0.36
N CYS A 220 5.66 10.13 1.07
CA CYS A 220 6.21 8.78 0.88
C CYS A 220 5.96 8.23 -0.53
N ASP A 221 4.75 8.39 -1.09
CA ASP A 221 4.42 8.00 -2.47
C ASP A 221 5.37 8.68 -3.48
N THR A 222 5.74 9.93 -3.24
CA THR A 222 6.67 10.69 -4.10
C THR A 222 8.10 10.18 -3.94
N ALA A 223 8.55 10.01 -2.70
CA ALA A 223 9.88 9.50 -2.38
C ALA A 223 10.11 8.09 -2.92
N GLU A 224 9.11 7.20 -2.85
CA GLU A 224 9.18 5.87 -3.42
C GLU A 224 9.40 5.92 -4.93
N ALA A 225 8.70 6.82 -5.61
CA ALA A 225 8.79 6.96 -7.06
C ALA A 225 10.17 7.44 -7.53
N GLU A 226 10.92 8.20 -6.72
CA GLU A 226 12.30 8.63 -7.04
C GLU A 226 13.38 7.80 -6.33
N SER A 227 12.98 6.85 -5.48
CA SER A 227 13.87 6.21 -4.50
C SER A 227 14.65 7.22 -3.64
N ASN A 228 14.04 8.38 -3.34
CA ASN A 228 14.68 9.49 -2.62
C ASN A 228 13.86 9.88 -1.38
N TYR A 229 14.13 9.16 -0.29
CA TYR A 229 13.48 9.36 1.03
C TYR A 229 14.18 10.41 1.89
N TYR A 230 15.38 10.81 1.48
CA TYR A 230 16.18 11.80 2.20
C TYR A 230 15.51 13.18 2.11
N ASP A 231 15.15 13.60 0.90
CA ASP A 231 14.65 14.96 0.66
C ASP A 231 13.28 15.25 1.32
N ILE A 232 12.45 14.23 1.54
CA ILE A 232 11.15 14.40 2.23
C ILE A 232 11.26 14.42 3.76
N SER A 233 12.41 14.02 4.32
CA SER A 233 12.56 13.80 5.76
C SER A 233 12.29 15.05 6.63
N PRO A 234 12.69 16.28 6.24
CA PRO A 234 12.35 17.47 7.01
C PRO A 234 10.83 17.69 7.15
N LEU A 235 10.08 17.55 6.05
CA LEU A 235 8.63 17.71 6.05
C LEU A 235 7.92 16.59 6.82
N MET A 236 8.43 15.36 6.74
CA MET A 236 7.94 14.23 7.56
C MET A 236 8.09 14.54 9.05
N GLN A 237 9.24 15.06 9.48
CA GLN A 237 9.48 15.43 10.88
C GLN A 237 8.61 16.60 11.34
N GLU A 238 8.41 17.61 10.48
CA GLU A 238 7.52 18.74 10.76
C GLU A 238 6.08 18.26 10.99
N ALA A 239 5.54 17.44 10.09
CA ALA A 239 4.22 16.85 10.26
C ALA A 239 4.13 15.99 11.54
N PHE A 240 5.15 15.18 11.82
CA PHE A 240 5.18 14.34 13.01
C PHE A 240 5.21 15.14 14.32
N ARG A 241 5.82 16.34 14.35
CA ARG A 241 5.74 17.22 15.53
C ARG A 241 4.30 17.58 15.87
N HIS A 242 3.46 17.86 14.86
CA HIS A 242 2.03 18.13 15.09
C HIS A 242 1.27 16.90 15.58
N VAL A 243 1.68 15.70 15.19
CA VAL A 243 1.13 14.43 15.73
C VAL A 243 1.38 14.35 17.24
N ASN A 244 2.61 14.60 17.68
CA ASN A 244 3.01 14.50 19.10
C ASN A 244 2.33 15.53 20.01
N THR A 245 1.86 16.65 19.47
CA THR A 245 1.09 17.63 20.24
C THR A 245 -0.35 17.17 20.56
N LYS A 246 -0.82 16.10 19.93
CA LYS A 246 -2.20 15.62 20.05
C LYS A 246 -2.28 14.47 21.04
N LYS A 247 -3.27 14.51 21.94
CA LYS A 247 -3.59 13.36 22.79
C LYS A 247 -4.14 12.23 21.92
N THR A 248 -3.42 11.11 21.84
CA THR A 248 -3.91 9.90 21.15
C THR A 248 -5.16 9.40 21.86
N SER A 249 -6.32 9.51 21.19
CA SER A 249 -7.54 8.82 21.63
C SER A 249 -7.63 7.47 20.91
N ASN A 250 -8.35 6.51 21.49
CA ASN A 250 -8.65 5.23 20.83
C ASN A 250 -9.27 5.41 19.42
N LYS A 251 -9.90 6.56 19.15
CA LYS A 251 -10.60 6.88 17.90
C LYS A 251 -9.65 7.15 16.74
N HIS A 252 -8.46 7.69 17.00
CA HIS A 252 -7.46 7.98 15.97
C HIS A 252 -6.30 6.97 15.94
N SER A 253 -6.36 5.94 16.79
CA SER A 253 -5.33 4.92 16.92
C SER A 253 -4.93 4.30 15.58
N TYR A 254 -5.88 4.08 14.65
CA TYR A 254 -5.56 3.57 13.32
C TYR A 254 -4.61 4.50 12.54
N TYR A 255 -4.92 5.80 12.46
CA TYR A 255 -4.07 6.76 11.74
C TYR A 255 -2.75 7.01 12.46
N HIS A 256 -2.75 6.97 13.79
CA HIS A 256 -1.50 7.04 14.55
C HIS A 256 -0.59 5.83 14.25
N LEU A 257 -1.12 4.61 14.26
CA LEU A 257 -0.38 3.40 13.86
C LEU A 257 0.18 3.52 12.43
N GLN A 258 -0.60 4.05 11.48
CA GLN A 258 -0.12 4.29 10.11
C GLN A 258 1.03 5.30 10.07
N ILE A 259 0.91 6.42 10.79
CA ILE A 259 1.96 7.45 10.87
C ILE A 259 3.25 6.87 11.43
N LEU A 260 3.19 6.11 12.54
CA LEU A 260 4.37 5.46 13.12
C LEU A 260 5.00 4.48 12.13
N TYR A 261 4.20 3.73 11.39
CA TYR A 261 4.71 2.84 10.34
C TYR A 261 5.40 3.62 9.20
N LEU A 262 4.83 4.74 8.74
CA LEU A 262 5.47 5.61 7.74
C LEU A 262 6.79 6.18 8.25
N MET A 263 6.85 6.60 9.52
CA MET A 263 8.08 7.10 10.15
C MET A 263 9.15 6.02 10.27
N ALA A 264 8.76 4.80 10.68
CA ALA A 264 9.65 3.64 10.74
C ALA A 264 10.20 3.29 9.35
N SER A 265 9.33 3.23 8.34
CA SER A 265 9.68 2.94 6.95
C SER A 265 10.60 4.00 6.37
N ASN A 266 10.28 5.29 6.51
CA ASN A 266 11.14 6.37 6.03
C ASN A 266 12.52 6.35 6.71
N SER A 267 12.57 6.10 8.03
CA SER A 267 13.83 5.95 8.77
C SER A 267 14.66 4.78 8.25
N PHE A 268 14.01 3.65 7.91
CA PHE A 268 14.68 2.47 7.37
C PHE A 268 15.28 2.73 6.00
N ARG A 269 14.53 3.42 5.13
CA ARG A 269 14.98 3.80 3.78
C ARG A 269 16.17 4.74 3.82
N ASN A 270 16.25 5.60 4.84
CA ASN A 270 17.38 6.46 5.14
C ASN A 270 18.44 5.80 6.06
N LYS A 271 18.36 4.48 6.26
CA LYS A 271 19.34 3.65 7.00
C LYS A 271 19.51 4.03 8.47
N ASN A 272 18.56 4.78 9.04
CA ASN A 272 18.51 5.05 10.46
C ASN A 272 17.79 3.91 11.18
N PHE A 273 18.51 2.78 11.31
CA PHE A 273 17.93 1.55 11.83
C PHE A 273 17.47 1.64 13.28
N GLN A 274 18.18 2.42 14.12
CA GLN A 274 17.76 2.63 15.50
C GLN A 274 16.41 3.35 15.55
N LYS A 275 16.24 4.47 14.83
CA LYS A 275 14.94 5.15 14.76
C LYS A 275 13.84 4.27 14.19
N THR A 276 14.15 3.40 13.22
CA THR A 276 13.17 2.43 12.74
C THR A 276 12.67 1.53 13.86
N LEU A 277 13.56 0.98 14.68
CA LEU A 277 13.18 0.13 15.82
C LEU A 277 12.39 0.93 16.86
N ASP A 278 12.83 2.15 17.18
CA ASP A 278 12.15 3.02 18.16
C ASP A 278 10.67 3.29 17.74
N PHE A 279 10.43 3.64 16.47
CA PHE A 279 9.07 3.84 15.95
C PHE A 279 8.24 2.55 15.91
N LEU A 280 8.87 1.40 15.63
CA LEU A 280 8.17 0.11 15.65
C LEU A 280 7.79 -0.30 17.07
N ASP A 281 8.64 -0.02 18.06
CA ASP A 281 8.34 -0.26 19.47
C ASP A 281 7.22 0.66 19.98
N GLU A 282 7.23 1.93 19.58
CA GLU A 282 6.13 2.86 19.85
C GLU A 282 4.82 2.37 19.22
N LEU A 283 4.86 1.90 17.97
CA LEU A 283 3.71 1.31 17.29
C LEU A 283 3.16 0.10 18.05
N ASP A 284 4.03 -0.83 18.44
CA ASP A 284 3.65 -2.03 19.17
C ASP A 284 3.03 -1.68 20.55
N SER A 285 3.50 -0.61 21.19
CA SER A 285 2.97 -0.15 22.49
C SER A 285 1.51 0.33 22.44
N ILE A 286 1.07 0.86 21.30
CA ILE A 286 -0.31 1.34 21.07
C ILE A 286 -1.15 0.36 20.23
N LEU A 287 -0.56 -0.75 19.77
CA LEU A 287 -1.21 -1.71 18.90
C LEU A 287 -2.27 -2.52 19.66
N SER A 288 -3.54 -2.23 19.39
CA SER A 288 -4.65 -2.99 19.96
C SER A 288 -4.99 -4.25 19.15
N LYS A 289 -5.67 -5.21 19.80
CA LYS A 289 -6.18 -6.44 19.14
C LYS A 289 -7.03 -6.14 17.89
N ARG A 290 -7.71 -4.99 17.85
CA ARG A 290 -8.53 -4.54 16.70
C ARG A 290 -7.73 -4.40 15.42
N TYR A 291 -6.49 -3.93 15.50
CA TYR A 291 -5.64 -3.62 14.34
C TYR A 291 -4.50 -4.62 14.14
N LEU A 292 -4.36 -5.60 15.03
CA LEU A 292 -3.26 -6.58 15.00
C LEU A 292 -3.11 -7.25 13.64
N TYR A 293 -4.19 -7.73 13.03
CA TYR A 293 -4.13 -8.40 11.71
C TYR A 293 -3.61 -7.47 10.59
N GLN A 294 -3.89 -6.17 10.68
CA GLN A 294 -3.53 -5.20 9.65
C GLN A 294 -2.06 -4.77 9.74
N PHE A 295 -1.51 -4.64 10.95
CA PHE A 295 -0.15 -4.11 11.14
C PHE A 295 0.91 -5.19 11.38
N ARG A 296 0.55 -6.34 11.96
CA ARG A 296 1.53 -7.31 12.46
C ARG A 296 2.52 -7.79 11.42
N ASN A 297 2.06 -8.19 10.23
CA ASN A 297 2.98 -8.75 9.23
C ASN A 297 3.93 -7.67 8.69
N GLN A 298 3.41 -6.48 8.36
CA GLN A 298 4.23 -5.40 7.83
C GLN A 298 5.25 -4.88 8.84
N THR A 299 4.91 -4.80 10.13
CA THR A 299 5.85 -4.39 11.18
C THR A 299 6.92 -5.44 11.41
N LEU A 300 6.56 -6.73 11.43
CA LEU A 300 7.52 -7.83 11.56
C LEU A 300 8.46 -7.91 10.35
N ILE A 301 7.96 -7.71 9.13
CA ILE A 301 8.78 -7.65 7.92
C ILE A 301 9.81 -6.52 8.02
N LEU A 302 9.37 -5.31 8.39
CA LEU A 302 10.26 -4.15 8.52
C LEU A 302 11.28 -4.36 9.64
N ARG A 303 10.87 -4.95 10.77
CA ARG A 303 11.75 -5.28 11.89
C ARG A 303 12.81 -6.31 11.49
N SER A 304 12.43 -7.39 10.81
CA SER A 304 13.37 -8.40 10.30
C SER A 304 14.37 -7.80 9.30
N LEU A 305 13.91 -6.96 8.37
CA LEU A 305 14.81 -6.23 7.46
C LEU A 305 15.79 -5.35 8.23
N THR A 306 15.30 -4.62 9.23
CA THR A 306 16.11 -3.73 10.06
C THR A 306 17.17 -4.51 10.83
N LEU A 307 16.81 -5.61 11.48
CA LEU A 307 17.75 -6.51 12.16
C LEU A 307 18.83 -7.02 11.20
N ASN A 308 18.45 -7.44 10.00
CA ASN A 308 19.39 -7.93 9.00
C ASN A 308 20.37 -6.84 8.55
N TYR A 309 19.92 -5.62 8.28
CA TYR A 309 20.84 -4.55 7.86
C TYR A 309 21.60 -3.89 9.02
N SER A 310 21.22 -4.18 10.27
CA SER A 310 21.91 -3.73 11.49
C SER A 310 22.95 -4.74 12.01
N GLY A 311 23.30 -5.77 11.24
CA GLY A 311 24.30 -6.76 11.65
C GLY A 311 23.78 -7.94 12.48
N ASN A 312 22.45 -8.12 12.58
CA ASN A 312 21.82 -9.18 13.38
C ASN A 312 21.02 -10.18 12.50
N PRO A 313 21.68 -10.94 11.60
CA PRO A 313 20.98 -11.72 10.59
C PRO A 313 20.28 -12.96 11.16
N LEU A 314 20.81 -13.56 12.23
CA LEU A 314 20.21 -14.74 12.86
C LEU A 314 18.87 -14.37 13.51
N ALA A 315 18.83 -13.26 14.25
CA ALA A 315 17.59 -12.73 14.82
C ALA A 315 16.58 -12.34 13.74
N ALA A 316 17.05 -11.77 12.61
CA ALA A 316 16.19 -11.46 11.48
C ALA A 316 15.53 -12.70 10.87
N ILE A 317 16.31 -13.78 10.69
CA ILE A 317 15.83 -15.07 10.15
C ILE A 317 14.83 -15.69 11.12
N GLU A 318 15.17 -15.80 12.40
CA GLU A 318 14.29 -16.36 13.43
C GLU A 318 12.96 -15.59 13.50
N LEU A 319 13.03 -14.26 13.51
CA LEU A 319 11.82 -13.43 13.51
C LEU A 319 10.97 -13.68 12.26
N CYS A 320 11.60 -13.75 11.08
CA CYS A 320 10.90 -13.98 9.82
C CYS A 320 10.28 -15.39 9.72
N GLU A 321 10.97 -16.42 10.18
CA GLU A 321 10.47 -17.81 10.20
C GLU A 321 9.26 -17.96 11.13
N ASN A 322 9.21 -17.18 12.22
CA ASN A 322 8.11 -17.16 13.17
C ASN A 322 6.88 -16.37 12.67
N ILE A 323 6.97 -15.66 11.54
CA ILE A 323 5.80 -15.06 10.90
C ILE A 323 4.98 -16.19 10.28
N LYS A 324 3.90 -16.60 10.97
CA LYS A 324 2.95 -17.63 10.51
C LYS A 324 2.08 -17.13 9.34
N SER A 325 2.71 -16.79 8.22
CA SER A 325 2.08 -16.24 7.02
C SER A 325 2.68 -16.83 5.76
N ASN A 326 1.82 -17.17 4.79
CA ASN A 326 2.22 -17.60 3.45
C ASN A 326 2.22 -16.43 2.45
N GLU A 327 2.17 -15.19 2.93
CA GLU A 327 2.18 -14.01 2.08
C GLU A 327 3.47 -13.94 1.24
N PRO A 328 3.38 -13.58 -0.05
CA PRO A 328 4.55 -13.50 -0.92
C PRO A 328 5.66 -12.59 -0.37
N GLN A 329 5.30 -11.52 0.35
CA GLN A 329 6.25 -10.60 0.96
C GLN A 329 7.14 -11.27 2.01
N VAL A 330 6.55 -12.09 2.90
CA VAL A 330 7.27 -12.85 3.92
C VAL A 330 8.18 -13.90 3.26
N GLN A 331 7.67 -14.58 2.23
CA GLN A 331 8.47 -15.55 1.48
C GLN A 331 9.68 -14.90 0.80
N LEU A 332 9.50 -13.76 0.15
CA LEU A 332 10.58 -13.05 -0.52
C LEU A 332 11.60 -12.50 0.47
N LEU A 333 11.14 -12.00 1.62
CA LEU A 333 12.01 -11.59 2.72
C LEU A 333 12.86 -12.77 3.18
N LEU A 334 12.26 -13.92 3.52
CA LEU A 334 13.00 -15.09 3.99
C LEU A 334 13.98 -15.61 2.93
N THR A 335 13.59 -15.62 1.65
CA THR A 335 14.50 -15.92 0.54
C THR A 335 15.70 -14.96 0.54
N THR A 336 15.47 -13.67 0.76
CA THR A 336 16.53 -12.64 0.79
C THR A 336 17.47 -12.83 1.99
N LEU A 337 16.92 -13.08 3.18
CA LEU A 337 17.71 -13.31 4.39
C LEU A 337 18.62 -14.54 4.25
N TYR A 338 18.08 -15.67 3.78
CA TYR A 338 18.90 -16.84 3.50
C TYR A 338 19.92 -16.59 2.39
N PHE A 339 19.57 -15.84 1.34
CA PHE A 339 20.49 -15.48 0.28
C PHE A 339 21.69 -14.68 0.80
N HIS A 340 21.47 -13.67 1.64
CA HIS A 340 22.55 -12.89 2.27
C HIS A 340 23.50 -13.76 3.08
N GLN A 341 22.99 -14.81 3.73
CA GLN A 341 23.77 -15.76 4.53
C GLN A 341 24.38 -16.91 3.72
N ASN A 342 24.42 -16.81 2.39
CA ASN A 342 24.88 -17.85 1.46
C ASN A 342 24.14 -19.20 1.61
N ARG A 343 22.96 -19.23 2.24
CA ARG A 343 22.09 -20.40 2.38
C ARG A 343 21.25 -20.59 1.12
N TYR A 344 21.92 -20.69 -0.03
CA TYR A 344 21.28 -20.67 -1.35
C TYR A 344 20.30 -21.83 -1.56
N LYS A 345 20.59 -23.01 -1.01
CA LYS A 345 19.68 -24.16 -1.07
C LYS A 345 18.36 -23.86 -0.35
N ASP A 346 18.42 -23.31 0.86
CA ASP A 346 17.24 -22.96 1.66
C ASP A 346 16.45 -21.84 1.01
N ALA A 347 17.14 -20.78 0.57
CA ALA A 347 16.54 -19.68 -0.19
C ALA A 347 15.78 -20.19 -1.44
N TYR A 348 16.40 -21.12 -2.18
CA TYR A 348 15.78 -21.71 -3.37
C TYR A 348 14.57 -22.60 -3.04
N GLN A 349 14.56 -23.30 -1.91
CA GLN A 349 13.37 -24.05 -1.47
C GLN A 349 12.19 -23.12 -1.20
N ILE A 350 12.42 -21.97 -0.57
CA ILE A 350 11.38 -20.95 -0.35
C ILE A 350 10.95 -20.34 -1.69
N TYR A 351 11.91 -19.97 -2.55
CA TYR A 351 11.63 -19.38 -3.86
C TYR A 351 10.73 -20.27 -4.74
N LYS A 352 10.90 -21.60 -4.69
CA LYS A 352 10.03 -22.54 -5.43
C LYS A 352 8.56 -22.52 -4.97
N LYS A 353 8.24 -21.95 -3.81
CA LYS A 353 6.86 -21.81 -3.31
C LYS A 353 6.07 -20.72 -4.02
N PHE A 354 6.72 -19.86 -4.81
CA PHE A 354 6.01 -18.89 -5.66
C PHE A 354 5.29 -19.59 -6.82
N GLN A 355 4.02 -19.94 -6.62
CA GLN A 355 3.23 -20.74 -7.57
C GLN A 355 2.41 -19.93 -8.60
N HIS A 356 2.20 -18.64 -8.37
CA HIS A 356 1.42 -17.80 -9.29
C HIS A 356 2.27 -17.18 -10.42
N SER A 357 1.59 -16.66 -11.44
CA SER A 357 2.24 -15.95 -12.54
C SER A 357 2.75 -14.57 -12.11
N ASP A 358 3.77 -14.06 -12.80
CA ASP A 358 4.29 -12.71 -12.53
C ASP A 358 3.23 -11.63 -12.71
N HIS A 359 2.30 -11.80 -13.66
CA HIS A 359 1.18 -10.89 -13.82
C HIS A 359 0.19 -10.94 -12.63
N TYR A 360 0.01 -12.10 -12.00
CA TYR A 360 -0.72 -12.18 -10.74
C TYR A 360 0.03 -11.40 -9.66
N TYR A 361 1.33 -11.66 -9.47
CA TYR A 361 2.10 -10.96 -8.44
C TYR A 361 2.15 -9.45 -8.68
N GLU A 362 2.33 -9.00 -9.91
CA GLU A 362 2.39 -7.57 -10.23
C GLU A 362 1.08 -6.86 -9.86
N ARG A 363 -0.07 -7.51 -10.07
CA ARG A 363 -1.37 -6.95 -9.67
C ARG A 363 -1.53 -6.81 -8.16
N HIS A 364 -0.90 -7.68 -7.37
CA HIS A 364 -1.07 -7.72 -5.91
C HIS A 364 0.06 -7.04 -5.14
N GLN A 365 1.27 -6.98 -5.72
CA GLN A 365 2.51 -6.55 -5.06
C GLN A 365 3.23 -5.43 -5.81
N GLY A 366 2.82 -5.11 -7.05
CA GLY A 366 3.45 -4.11 -7.89
C GLY A 366 4.65 -4.62 -8.71
N LEU A 367 5.06 -3.82 -9.69
CA LEU A 367 6.14 -4.15 -10.62
C LEU A 367 7.48 -4.30 -9.89
N THR A 368 7.81 -3.35 -9.01
CA THR A 368 9.07 -3.33 -8.28
C THR A 368 9.28 -4.65 -7.55
N TRP A 369 8.29 -5.10 -6.78
CA TRP A 369 8.35 -6.37 -6.05
C TRP A 369 8.61 -7.57 -6.97
N VAL A 370 7.93 -7.63 -8.13
CA VAL A 370 8.12 -8.72 -9.10
C VAL A 370 9.54 -8.70 -9.68
N VAL A 371 10.07 -7.53 -10.01
CA VAL A 371 11.45 -7.37 -10.48
C VAL A 371 12.43 -7.86 -9.40
N LYS A 372 12.23 -7.49 -8.13
CA LYS A 372 13.06 -7.97 -7.00
C LYS A 372 13.04 -9.50 -6.91
N LYS A 373 11.85 -10.11 -6.94
CA LYS A 373 11.67 -11.58 -6.95
C LYS A 373 12.39 -12.24 -8.11
N GLU A 374 12.24 -11.71 -9.32
CA GLU A 374 12.79 -12.34 -10.51
C GLU A 374 14.32 -12.22 -10.58
N ILE A 375 14.89 -11.13 -10.07
CA ILE A 375 16.35 -10.96 -9.96
C ILE A 375 16.93 -11.89 -8.90
N ILE A 376 16.36 -11.97 -7.69
CA ILE A 376 16.89 -12.92 -6.67
C ILE A 376 16.79 -14.37 -7.16
N GLY A 377 15.73 -14.71 -7.91
CA GLY A 377 15.59 -15.99 -8.56
C GLY A 377 16.69 -16.26 -9.60
N PHE A 378 17.09 -15.25 -10.38
CA PHE A 378 18.21 -15.35 -11.32
C PHE A 378 19.55 -15.56 -10.60
N LEU A 379 19.82 -14.78 -9.55
CA LEU A 379 21.04 -14.93 -8.75
C LEU A 379 21.11 -16.30 -8.07
N LEU A 380 20.00 -16.82 -7.54
CA LEU A 380 19.95 -18.16 -6.97
C LEU A 380 20.32 -19.26 -7.97
N LEU A 381 19.95 -19.11 -9.24
CA LEU A 381 20.33 -20.09 -10.28
C LEU A 381 21.82 -20.03 -10.58
N ILE A 382 22.43 -18.85 -10.55
CA ILE A 382 23.88 -18.66 -10.70
C ILE A 382 24.61 -19.31 -9.51
N GLU A 383 24.23 -18.98 -8.28
CA GLU A 383 24.88 -19.50 -7.07
C GLU A 383 24.74 -21.00 -6.86
N LEU A 384 23.70 -21.61 -7.44
CA LEU A 384 23.47 -23.06 -7.40
C LEU A 384 24.01 -23.78 -8.64
N ASP A 385 24.75 -23.09 -9.51
CA ASP A 385 25.36 -23.62 -10.73
C ASP A 385 24.35 -24.34 -11.64
N LYS A 386 23.14 -23.78 -11.79
CA LYS A 386 22.06 -24.37 -12.60
C LYS A 386 22.13 -23.88 -14.04
N LEU A 387 23.22 -24.25 -14.71
CA LEU A 387 23.68 -23.66 -15.97
C LEU A 387 22.56 -23.47 -17.03
N ASP A 388 21.81 -24.52 -17.34
CA ASP A 388 20.75 -24.47 -18.37
C ASP A 388 19.62 -23.50 -18.01
N LEU A 389 19.31 -23.36 -16.72
CA LEU A 389 18.24 -22.51 -16.24
C LEU A 389 18.65 -21.04 -16.19
N VAL A 390 19.94 -20.75 -15.99
CA VAL A 390 20.45 -19.36 -15.94
C VAL A 390 20.21 -18.66 -17.26
N LEU A 391 20.60 -19.27 -18.39
CA LEU A 391 20.43 -18.69 -19.73
C LEU A 391 18.94 -18.48 -20.08
N GLN A 392 18.08 -19.42 -19.71
CA GLN A 392 16.64 -19.29 -19.90
C GLN A 392 16.05 -18.14 -19.08
N LYS A 393 16.46 -18.03 -17.81
CA LYS A 393 16.01 -16.97 -16.89
C LYS A 393 16.46 -15.59 -17.36
N GLN A 394 17.70 -15.47 -17.82
CA GLN A 394 18.25 -14.22 -18.38
C GLN A 394 17.43 -13.73 -19.59
N LYS A 395 17.18 -14.61 -20.58
CA LYS A 395 16.35 -14.27 -21.75
C LYS A 395 14.94 -13.84 -21.33
N SER A 396 14.37 -14.54 -20.35
CA SER A 396 13.04 -14.24 -19.81
C SER A 396 12.98 -12.90 -19.09
N LEU A 397 13.99 -12.56 -18.28
CA LEU A 397 14.13 -11.25 -17.61
C LEU A 397 14.20 -10.12 -18.64
N HIS A 398 15.09 -10.26 -19.63
CA HIS A 398 15.26 -9.25 -20.67
C HIS A 398 13.96 -9.03 -21.46
N LYS A 399 13.36 -10.11 -21.98
CA LYS A 399 12.11 -10.03 -22.77
C LYS A 399 10.96 -9.36 -22.00
N ARG A 400 10.85 -9.60 -20.70
CA ARG A 400 9.71 -9.13 -19.89
C ARG A 400 9.89 -7.74 -19.31
N PHE A 401 11.10 -7.39 -18.87
CA PHE A 401 11.33 -6.19 -18.08
C PHE A 401 12.14 -5.11 -18.80
N TYR A 402 12.92 -5.43 -19.84
CA TYR A 402 13.85 -4.46 -20.45
C TYR A 402 13.17 -3.17 -20.90
N ASN A 403 12.17 -3.26 -21.78
CA ASN A 403 11.47 -2.07 -22.30
C ASN A 403 10.75 -1.29 -21.19
N ARG A 404 10.23 -1.98 -20.18
CA ARG A 404 9.47 -1.38 -19.07
C ARG A 404 10.39 -0.62 -18.12
N LEU A 405 11.50 -1.25 -17.72
CA LEU A 405 12.51 -0.62 -16.86
C LEU A 405 13.16 0.56 -17.58
N LYS A 406 13.46 0.43 -18.88
CA LYS A 406 13.97 1.54 -19.69
C LYS A 406 12.99 2.71 -19.75
N ALA A 407 11.70 2.44 -19.96
CA ALA A 407 10.67 3.49 -19.96
C ALA A 407 10.49 4.16 -18.58
N LEU A 408 10.87 3.50 -17.49
CA LEU A 408 10.83 4.03 -16.13
C LEU A 408 12.13 4.73 -15.71
N GLY A 409 13.17 4.72 -16.55
CA GLY A 409 14.49 5.26 -16.20
C GLY A 409 15.30 4.38 -15.24
N GLU A 410 14.92 3.10 -15.08
CA GLU A 410 15.57 2.14 -14.17
C GLU A 410 16.82 1.49 -14.79
N GLU A 411 17.70 2.32 -15.37
CA GLU A 411 18.88 1.85 -16.09
C GLU A 411 19.86 1.08 -15.19
N ARG A 412 19.97 1.47 -13.91
CA ARG A 412 20.80 0.77 -12.90
C ARG A 412 20.46 -0.70 -12.78
N VAL A 413 19.17 -1.05 -12.76
CA VAL A 413 18.70 -2.44 -12.69
C VAL A 413 19.09 -3.22 -13.95
N LEU A 414 18.98 -2.58 -15.12
CA LEU A 414 19.36 -3.20 -16.39
C LEU A 414 20.86 -3.47 -16.46
N THR A 415 21.67 -2.50 -16.03
CA THR A 415 23.12 -2.61 -15.93
C THR A 415 23.53 -3.73 -14.97
N PHE A 416 22.89 -3.84 -13.81
CA PHE A 416 23.11 -4.94 -12.88
C PHE A 416 22.86 -6.31 -13.52
N ILE A 417 21.70 -6.50 -14.17
CA ILE A 417 21.36 -7.78 -14.82
C ILE A 417 22.41 -8.14 -15.90
N LYS A 418 22.90 -7.14 -16.64
CA LYS A 418 23.97 -7.33 -17.63
C LYS A 418 25.27 -7.79 -16.96
N LEU A 419 25.74 -7.11 -15.92
CA LEU A 419 26.98 -7.45 -15.20
C LEU A 419 26.90 -8.84 -14.55
N ALA A 420 25.77 -9.18 -13.92
CA ALA A 420 25.54 -10.51 -13.36
C ALA A 420 25.56 -11.61 -14.44
N SER A 421 25.12 -11.30 -15.65
CA SER A 421 25.20 -12.22 -16.79
C SER A 421 26.64 -12.40 -17.27
N ILE A 422 27.43 -11.33 -17.33
CA ILE A 422 28.86 -11.38 -17.71
C ILE A 422 29.63 -12.26 -16.72
N TYR A 423 29.41 -12.06 -15.41
CA TYR A 423 29.99 -12.91 -14.37
C TYR A 423 29.73 -14.39 -14.63
N TYR A 424 28.47 -14.76 -14.90
CA TYR A 424 28.11 -16.15 -15.18
C TYR A 424 28.85 -16.73 -16.39
N THR A 425 28.96 -15.96 -17.49
CA THR A 425 29.62 -16.42 -18.72
C THR A 425 31.14 -16.49 -18.62
N ASN A 426 31.76 -15.71 -17.73
CA ASN A 426 33.20 -15.69 -17.56
C ASN A 426 33.60 -15.47 -16.08
N PRO A 427 33.43 -16.48 -15.22
CA PRO A 427 33.68 -16.35 -13.78
C PRO A 427 35.12 -15.95 -13.44
N LYS A 428 36.09 -16.35 -14.27
CA LYS A 428 37.51 -16.01 -14.08
C LYS A 428 37.82 -14.53 -14.37
N HIS A 429 36.99 -13.86 -15.17
CA HIS A 429 37.17 -12.44 -15.49
C HIS A 429 36.66 -11.51 -14.37
N VAL A 430 35.89 -12.01 -13.40
CA VAL A 430 35.30 -11.15 -12.36
C VAL A 430 36.33 -10.50 -11.44
N GLN A 431 37.52 -11.11 -11.31
CA GLN A 431 38.61 -10.61 -10.47
C GLN A 431 39.60 -9.73 -11.25
N SER A 432 39.35 -9.46 -12.53
CA SER A 432 40.23 -8.61 -13.31
C SER A 432 40.01 -7.13 -12.97
N ASP A 433 41.08 -6.34 -13.10
CA ASP A 433 40.99 -4.88 -13.02
C ASP A 433 40.05 -4.30 -14.08
N THR A 434 39.91 -4.97 -15.23
CA THR A 434 39.01 -4.55 -16.31
C THR A 434 37.55 -4.66 -15.89
N PHE A 435 37.15 -5.78 -15.28
CA PHE A 435 35.80 -5.96 -14.78
C PHE A 435 35.50 -5.05 -13.60
N THR A 436 36.47 -4.88 -12.69
CA THR A 436 36.35 -3.95 -11.56
C THR A 436 36.06 -2.53 -12.02
N LYS A 437 36.85 -2.02 -12.97
CA LYS A 437 36.61 -0.69 -13.57
C LYS A 437 35.28 -0.60 -14.32
N GLU A 438 34.82 -1.68 -14.96
CA GLU A 438 33.51 -1.71 -15.63
C GLU A 438 32.37 -1.60 -14.60
N VAL A 439 32.46 -2.36 -13.50
CA VAL A 439 31.49 -2.30 -12.39
C VAL A 439 31.50 -0.90 -11.77
N ASP A 440 32.65 -0.36 -11.38
CA ASP A 440 32.71 0.95 -10.71
C ASP A 440 32.21 2.10 -11.59
N ARG A 441 32.45 2.04 -12.91
CA ARG A 441 31.90 3.02 -13.88
C ARG A 441 30.40 2.84 -14.14
N SER A 442 29.86 1.66 -13.83
CA SER A 442 28.46 1.30 -14.10
C SER A 442 27.50 1.69 -12.99
N PHE A 443 28.01 1.97 -11.79
CA PHE A 443 27.21 2.37 -10.63
C PHE A 443 27.53 3.82 -10.24
N GLU A 444 26.72 4.76 -10.71
CA GLU A 444 26.72 6.13 -10.19
C GLU A 444 26.04 6.15 -8.82
N TRP A 445 26.82 6.33 -7.76
CA TRP A 445 26.30 6.47 -6.41
C TRP A 445 25.74 7.87 -6.21
N VAL A 446 24.46 7.97 -5.83
CA VAL A 446 23.82 9.26 -5.50
C VAL A 446 24.28 9.78 -4.12
N GLY A 447 25.19 9.05 -3.47
CA GLY A 447 25.70 9.26 -2.12
C GLY A 447 25.29 8.11 -1.20
N LEU A 448 26.16 7.76 -0.27
CA LEU A 448 25.93 6.67 0.67
C LEU A 448 24.60 6.82 1.40
N GLU A 449 24.21 8.02 1.84
CA GLU A 449 22.97 8.22 2.59
C GLU A 449 21.70 8.01 1.75
N ARG A 450 21.79 8.21 0.44
CA ARG A 450 20.64 8.25 -0.48
C ARG A 450 20.41 6.95 -1.24
N GLU A 451 21.43 6.10 -1.33
CA GLU A 451 21.34 4.88 -2.13
C GLU A 451 20.39 3.85 -1.49
N ASP A 452 19.49 3.28 -2.30
CA ASP A 452 18.51 2.28 -1.88
C ASP A 452 19.19 0.97 -1.39
N LEU A 453 18.74 0.43 -0.26
CA LEU A 453 19.30 -0.80 0.36
C LEU A 453 19.26 -2.03 -0.56
N PHE A 454 18.28 -2.11 -1.46
CA PHE A 454 18.17 -3.20 -2.41
C PHE A 454 19.19 -3.06 -3.54
N ALA A 455 19.39 -1.84 -4.05
CA ALA A 455 20.46 -1.53 -5.00
C ALA A 455 21.84 -1.85 -4.39
N ILE A 456 22.07 -1.48 -3.13
CA ILE A 456 23.28 -1.81 -2.38
C ILE A 456 23.49 -3.32 -2.30
N SER A 457 22.46 -4.08 -1.97
CA SER A 457 22.56 -5.53 -1.82
C SER A 457 22.95 -6.24 -3.13
N PHE A 458 22.48 -5.72 -4.26
CA PHE A 458 22.89 -6.21 -5.58
C PHE A 458 24.33 -5.86 -5.93
N TYR A 459 24.73 -4.61 -5.68
CA TYR A 459 26.13 -4.23 -5.86
C TYR A 459 27.06 -5.05 -4.94
N ALA A 460 26.65 -5.25 -3.69
CA ALA A 460 27.38 -6.08 -2.71
C ALA A 460 27.60 -7.51 -3.21
N TRP A 461 26.61 -8.08 -3.91
CA TRP A 461 26.76 -9.39 -4.54
C TRP A 461 27.86 -9.41 -5.59
N LEU A 462 27.88 -8.45 -6.54
CA LEU A 462 28.95 -8.34 -7.53
C LEU A 462 30.31 -8.13 -6.84
N LYS A 463 30.39 -7.14 -5.94
CA LYS A 463 31.62 -6.80 -5.21
C LYS A 463 32.15 -7.99 -4.43
N SER A 464 31.30 -8.77 -3.76
CA SER A 464 31.72 -9.96 -3.01
C SER A 464 32.39 -11.02 -3.89
N LYS A 465 32.01 -11.12 -5.17
CA LYS A 465 32.65 -12.04 -6.13
C LYS A 465 33.99 -11.49 -6.62
N MET A 466 34.05 -10.18 -6.87
CA MET A 466 35.28 -9.49 -7.29
C MET A 466 36.39 -9.61 -6.24
N ILE A 467 36.07 -9.39 -4.97
CA ILE A 467 37.06 -9.41 -3.88
C ILE A 467 37.12 -10.74 -3.11
N ASN A 468 36.34 -11.74 -3.54
CA ASN A 468 36.22 -13.05 -2.90
C ASN A 468 35.96 -12.99 -1.38
N GLN A 469 34.96 -12.21 -0.97
CA GLN A 469 34.55 -12.07 0.43
C GLN A 469 33.12 -12.54 0.66
N ASN A 470 32.77 -12.72 1.94
CA ASN A 470 31.41 -13.07 2.33
C ASN A 470 30.42 -11.96 1.93
N LEU A 471 29.35 -12.32 1.23
CA LEU A 471 28.31 -11.39 0.77
C LEU A 471 27.78 -10.49 1.88
N TYR A 472 27.36 -11.08 3.00
CA TYR A 472 26.75 -10.31 4.09
C TYR A 472 27.71 -9.28 4.68
N LYS A 473 28.99 -9.66 4.85
CA LYS A 473 30.03 -8.73 5.30
C LYS A 473 30.16 -7.54 4.34
N VAL A 474 30.30 -7.82 3.05
CA VAL A 474 30.40 -6.76 2.01
C VAL A 474 29.16 -5.87 2.01
N THR A 475 27.97 -6.43 2.19
CA THR A 475 26.73 -5.64 2.30
C THR A 475 26.76 -4.69 3.50
N LEU A 476 27.20 -5.14 4.68
CA LEU A 476 27.29 -4.28 5.86
C LEU A 476 28.35 -3.19 5.70
N ASP A 477 29.52 -3.54 5.14
CA ASP A 477 30.61 -2.60 4.87
C ASP A 477 30.16 -1.48 3.90
N LEU A 478 29.29 -1.80 2.93
CA LEU A 478 28.71 -0.82 2.00
C LEU A 478 27.58 0.03 2.58
N ILE A 479 26.97 -0.40 3.68
CA ILE A 479 25.91 0.35 4.36
C ILE A 479 26.51 1.29 5.40
N ASN A 480 27.52 0.81 6.12
CA ASN A 480 28.26 1.52 7.17
C ASN A 480 29.77 1.50 6.86
N PRO A 481 30.24 2.27 5.86
CA PRO A 481 31.65 2.31 5.51
C PRO A 481 32.42 2.91 6.68
N THR A 482 33.16 2.07 7.39
CA THR A 482 34.12 2.49 8.41
C THR A 482 35.36 3.07 7.73
N ASN A 483 35.36 4.36 7.34
CA ASN A 483 36.49 5.21 6.89
C ASN A 483 37.58 4.62 5.96
N HIS A 484 37.43 3.41 5.45
CA HIS A 484 38.38 2.70 4.62
C HIS A 484 37.58 1.90 3.61
N SER A 485 37.73 2.27 2.33
CA SER A 485 37.14 1.67 1.12
C SER A 485 35.72 2.11 0.74
N LEU A 486 35.62 3.35 0.26
CA LEU A 486 34.86 3.62 -0.96
C LEU A 486 35.82 3.61 -2.15
#